data_AF-A0A6V8PZQ8-F1
#
_entry.id   AF-A0A6V8PZQ8-F1
#
_cell.length_a   1.000
_cell.length_b   1.000
_cell.length_c   1.000
_cell.angle_alpha   90.00
_cell.angle_beta   90.00
_cell.angle_gamma   90.00
#
_symmetry.space_group_name_H-M   'P 1'
#
loop_
_entity.id
_entity.type
_entity.pdbx_description
1 polymer ?
#
loop_
_entity_poly.entity_id
_entity_poly.type
_entity_poly.pdbx_seq_one_letter_code
_entity_poly.pdbx_strand_id
1 'polypeptide(L)'
;HIDPINNQADRRWYRQMEDLSPWVGQEVILTLVTEAGANDQNDSPGWGNPMIVPPGWIDSLALAYDREIKVYRYLEEQPRAFLVYRSRIIPEDRKILETLFYDPTFQLQQEVILEKGKTLGQGGSLTSSPPMPPEVEIVKYRQNEIILRARPEQESYLVVLDSYHPDWQAFVNGQEEKLLRANYNFRALYLPPGEHLVRIVYRPRDLMIGVTVSALSLGAALALLTYLGWKHKKSAQGETQKG
;
A
#
# COMPACT_ATOMS: atom_id res chain seq x y z
N HIS A 1 -9.32 11.53 -38.59
CA HIS A 1 -8.16 10.69 -38.96
C HIS A 1 -6.98 11.20 -38.13
N ILE A 2 -6.31 10.33 -37.38
CA ILE A 2 -5.22 10.65 -36.46
C ILE A 2 -3.99 9.93 -37.00
N ASP A 3 -2.94 10.66 -37.39
CA ASP A 3 -1.73 10.10 -38.00
C ASP A 3 -0.47 10.61 -37.26
N PRO A 4 -0.13 10.02 -36.10
CA PRO A 4 0.99 10.49 -35.30
C PRO A 4 2.35 10.20 -35.96
N ILE A 5 2.43 9.32 -36.97
CA ILE A 5 3.67 9.02 -37.68
C ILE A 5 4.05 10.21 -38.54
N ASN A 6 3.13 10.66 -39.41
CA ASN A 6 3.39 11.71 -40.39
C ASN A 6 3.06 13.12 -39.87
N ASN A 7 2.24 13.24 -38.83
CA ASN A 7 1.84 14.52 -38.25
C ASN A 7 2.25 14.64 -36.78
N GLN A 8 3.26 15.47 -36.49
CA GLN A 8 3.67 15.73 -35.10
C GLN A 8 2.55 16.34 -34.23
N ALA A 9 1.62 17.09 -34.82
CA ALA A 9 0.51 17.68 -34.06
C ALA A 9 -0.46 16.62 -33.51
N ASP A 10 -0.41 15.40 -34.08
CA ASP A 10 -1.22 14.25 -33.68
C ASP A 10 -0.56 13.40 -32.57
N ARG A 11 0.68 13.70 -32.19
CA ARG A 11 1.40 13.04 -31.08
C ARG A 11 0.98 13.59 -29.71
N ARG A 12 -0.33 13.61 -29.45
CA ARG A 12 -0.92 14.12 -28.22
C ARG A 12 -2.05 13.21 -27.73
N TRP A 13 -2.46 13.42 -26.49
CA TRP A 13 -3.67 12.79 -25.96
C TRP A 13 -4.92 13.40 -26.61
N TYR A 14 -5.80 12.56 -27.12
CA TYR A 14 -7.14 12.94 -27.57
C TYR A 14 -8.13 12.62 -26.45
N ARG A 15 -8.95 13.62 -26.08
CA ARG A 15 -9.97 13.48 -25.04
C ARG A 15 -11.33 13.28 -25.71
N GLN A 16 -12.02 12.21 -25.34
CA GLN A 16 -13.42 11.96 -25.67
C GLN A 16 -14.15 11.69 -24.37
N MET A 17 -15.32 12.31 -24.19
CA MET A 17 -16.18 12.11 -23.03
C MET A 17 -17.51 11.54 -23.52
N GLU A 18 -17.88 10.39 -22.99
CA GLU A 18 -19.18 9.77 -23.22
C GLU A 18 -19.89 9.61 -21.88
N ASP A 19 -21.16 10.03 -21.81
CA ASP A 19 -21.95 9.85 -20.60
C ASP A 19 -22.52 8.43 -20.54
N LEU A 20 -21.94 7.62 -19.66
CA LEU A 20 -22.38 6.25 -19.43
C LEU A 20 -23.42 6.13 -18.31
N SER A 21 -23.81 7.23 -17.66
CA SER A 21 -24.78 7.20 -16.56
C SER A 21 -26.16 6.60 -16.92
N PRO A 22 -26.66 6.65 -18.17
CA PRO A 22 -27.89 5.94 -18.55
C PRO A 22 -27.79 4.40 -18.48
N TRP A 23 -26.57 3.85 -18.44
CA TRP A 23 -26.30 2.41 -18.52
C TRP A 23 -25.88 1.80 -17.17
N VAL A 24 -26.11 2.52 -16.07
CA VAL A 24 -25.79 2.03 -14.72
C VAL A 24 -26.48 0.69 -14.44
N GLY A 25 -25.69 -0.30 -14.03
CA GLY A 25 -26.17 -1.66 -13.73
C GLY A 25 -26.33 -2.57 -14.96
N GLN A 26 -25.93 -2.12 -16.15
CA GLN A 26 -25.97 -2.90 -17.39
C GLN A 26 -24.55 -3.17 -17.90
N GLU A 27 -24.39 -4.24 -18.68
CA GLU A 27 -23.14 -4.52 -19.39
C GLU A 27 -23.00 -3.55 -20.58
N VAL A 28 -21.88 -2.82 -20.65
CA VAL A 28 -21.57 -1.89 -21.74
C VAL A 28 -20.32 -2.40 -22.46
N ILE A 29 -20.44 -2.62 -23.77
CA ILE A 29 -19.33 -3.01 -24.64
C ILE A 29 -18.84 -1.78 -25.39
N LEU A 30 -17.60 -1.36 -25.12
CA LEU A 30 -16.92 -0.29 -25.86
C LEU A 30 -16.00 -0.91 -26.90
N THR A 31 -16.31 -0.69 -28.18
CA THR A 31 -15.51 -1.22 -29.30
C THR A 31 -14.64 -0.11 -29.89
N LEU A 32 -13.33 -0.28 -29.80
CA LEU A 32 -12.34 0.65 -30.33
C LEU A 32 -11.75 0.09 -31.64
N VAL A 33 -12.03 0.72 -32.77
CA VAL A 33 -11.58 0.26 -34.10
C VAL A 33 -10.55 1.22 -34.68
N THR A 34 -9.47 0.68 -35.25
CA THR A 34 -8.51 1.42 -36.07
C THR A 34 -8.48 0.85 -37.48
N GLU A 35 -8.44 1.72 -38.49
CA GLU A 35 -8.28 1.33 -39.89
C GLU A 35 -6.88 1.74 -40.37
N ALA A 36 -6.25 0.92 -41.21
CA ALA A 36 -4.98 1.27 -41.85
C ALA A 36 -5.18 2.40 -42.88
N GLY A 37 -4.23 3.32 -42.99
CA GLY A 37 -4.20 4.31 -44.06
C GLY A 37 -3.96 3.68 -45.44
N ALA A 38 -4.23 4.42 -46.52
CA ALA A 38 -4.18 3.94 -47.90
C ALA A 38 -2.78 3.50 -48.42
N ASN A 39 -1.71 3.67 -47.64
CA ASN A 39 -0.34 3.28 -47.99
C ASN A 39 0.27 2.51 -46.80
N ASP A 40 0.05 1.20 -46.78
CA ASP A 40 0.04 0.32 -45.61
C ASP A 40 1.34 -0.48 -45.39
N GLN A 41 2.39 -0.25 -46.18
CA GLN A 41 3.57 -1.12 -46.17
C GLN A 41 4.39 -1.10 -44.87
N ASN A 42 4.12 -0.22 -43.90
CA ASN A 42 4.73 -0.25 -42.57
C ASN A 42 3.92 0.50 -41.50
N ASP A 43 2.64 0.77 -41.74
CA ASP A 43 1.79 1.52 -40.81
C ASP A 43 0.90 0.51 -40.05
N SER A 44 1.26 0.19 -38.81
CA SER A 44 0.46 -0.71 -37.97
C SER A 44 -0.59 0.12 -37.22
N PRO A 45 -1.86 0.12 -37.66
CA PRO A 45 -2.92 0.83 -36.95
C PRO A 45 -3.09 0.17 -35.57
N GLY A 46 -3.02 0.97 -34.50
CA GLY A 46 -3.10 0.44 -33.14
C GLY A 46 -3.33 1.52 -32.10
N TRP A 47 -3.89 1.09 -30.97
CA TRP A 47 -4.08 1.95 -29.79
C TRP A 47 -2.88 1.83 -28.85
N GLY A 48 -2.42 2.95 -28.30
CA GLY A 48 -1.51 2.96 -27.16
C GLY A 48 -2.27 3.23 -25.87
N ASN A 49 -2.30 2.25 -24.95
CA ASN A 49 -2.79 2.38 -23.56
C ASN A 49 -4.16 3.09 -23.40
N PRO A 50 -5.27 2.50 -23.88
CA PRO A 50 -6.60 3.03 -23.59
C PRO A 50 -6.85 3.04 -22.07
N MET A 51 -7.33 4.16 -21.53
CA MET A 51 -7.68 4.31 -20.12
C MET A 51 -9.10 4.84 -20.00
N ILE A 52 -9.91 4.18 -19.17
CA ILE A 52 -11.22 4.69 -18.72
C ILE A 52 -10.97 5.35 -17.37
N VAL A 53 -11.30 6.63 -17.27
CA VAL A 53 -11.01 7.45 -16.08
C VAL A 53 -12.26 8.21 -15.65
N PRO A 54 -12.45 8.46 -14.34
CA PRO A 54 -13.54 9.30 -13.86
C PRO A 54 -13.46 10.74 -14.41
N PRO A 55 -14.59 11.46 -14.46
CA PRO A 55 -14.59 12.89 -14.76
C PRO A 55 -13.61 13.66 -13.86
N GLY A 56 -12.83 14.57 -14.44
CA GLY A 56 -11.87 15.40 -13.70
C GLY A 56 -10.55 14.72 -13.32
N TRP A 57 -10.40 13.39 -13.49
CA TRP A 57 -9.16 12.68 -13.12
C TRP A 57 -7.92 13.14 -13.89
N ILE A 58 -8.08 13.56 -15.15
CA ILE A 58 -6.96 14.11 -15.94
C ILE A 58 -6.56 15.50 -15.42
N ASP A 59 -7.54 16.28 -14.95
CA ASP A 59 -7.30 17.65 -14.46
C ASP A 59 -6.66 17.63 -13.06
N SER A 60 -6.79 16.52 -12.31
CA SER A 60 -6.07 16.28 -11.07
C SER A 60 -4.64 15.75 -11.28
N LEU A 61 -4.14 15.67 -12.51
CA LEU A 61 -2.76 15.28 -12.81
C LEU A 61 -1.90 16.49 -13.21
N ALA A 62 -0.78 16.67 -12.53
CA ALA A 62 0.28 17.59 -12.96
C ALA A 62 1.45 16.82 -13.56
N LEU A 63 1.91 17.22 -14.74
CA LEU A 63 3.11 16.64 -15.36
C LEU A 63 4.33 16.91 -14.48
N ALA A 64 4.95 15.85 -13.97
CA ALA A 64 6.11 15.89 -13.09
C ALA A 64 7.42 15.59 -13.85
N TYR A 65 7.35 14.83 -14.94
CA TYR A 65 8.49 14.46 -15.79
C TYR A 65 8.00 14.23 -17.22
N ASP A 66 8.77 14.70 -18.22
CA ASP A 66 8.43 14.58 -19.64
C ASP A 66 9.71 14.47 -20.49
N ARG A 67 10.31 13.28 -20.50
CA ARG A 67 11.42 12.94 -21.41
C ARG A 67 11.18 11.58 -22.04
N GLU A 68 11.80 10.52 -21.53
CA GLU A 68 11.66 9.16 -22.05
C GLU A 68 10.31 8.55 -21.68
N ILE A 69 9.77 8.97 -20.54
CA ILE A 69 8.45 8.64 -20.05
C ILE A 69 7.75 9.92 -19.56
N LYS A 70 6.42 9.90 -19.53
CA LYS A 70 5.63 10.92 -18.84
C LYS A 70 5.28 10.42 -17.45
N VAL A 71 5.69 11.17 -16.42
CA VAL A 71 5.29 10.92 -15.03
C VAL A 71 4.37 12.05 -14.61
N TYR A 72 3.23 11.71 -14.03
CA TYR A 72 2.26 12.67 -13.52
C TYR A 72 2.18 12.55 -11.99
N ARG A 73 2.10 13.70 -11.31
CA ARG A 73 1.76 13.81 -9.89
C ARG A 73 0.25 13.98 -9.76
N TYR A 74 -0.36 13.19 -8.91
CA TYR A 74 -1.76 13.36 -8.51
C TYR A 74 -1.85 14.54 -7.54
N LEU A 75 -2.67 15.55 -7.87
CA LEU A 75 -2.80 16.81 -7.14
C LEU A 75 -3.74 16.71 -5.94
N GLU A 76 -4.68 15.77 -5.97
CA GLU A 76 -5.61 15.51 -4.87
C GLU A 76 -5.01 14.46 -3.92
N GLU A 77 -3.84 14.75 -3.36
CA GLU A 77 -3.12 13.82 -2.49
C GLU A 77 -4.00 13.37 -1.32
N GLN A 78 -4.36 12.08 -1.31
CA GLN A 78 -4.96 11.45 -0.15
C GLN A 78 -3.89 11.36 0.94
N PRO A 79 -4.15 11.84 2.16
CA PRO A 79 -3.18 11.74 3.24
C PRO A 79 -2.87 10.27 3.49
N ARG A 80 -1.58 9.94 3.57
CA ARG A 80 -1.15 8.56 3.81
C ARG A 80 -1.64 8.01 5.15
N ALA A 81 -1.87 8.90 6.12
CA ALA A 81 -2.44 8.57 7.40
C ALA A 81 -3.43 9.65 7.85
N PHE A 82 -4.55 9.23 8.44
CA PHE A 82 -5.64 10.11 8.85
C PHE A 82 -6.43 9.49 10.00
N LEU A 83 -7.19 10.33 10.73
CA LEU A 83 -8.09 9.87 11.78
C LEU A 83 -9.49 9.65 11.22
N VAL A 84 -10.15 8.60 11.72
CA VAL A 84 -11.53 8.27 11.38
C VAL A 84 -12.32 8.04 12.66
N TYR A 85 -13.46 8.74 12.78
CA TYR A 85 -14.28 8.76 13.99
C TYR A 85 -15.47 7.79 13.94
N ARG A 86 -15.68 7.11 12.81
CA ARG A 86 -16.72 6.10 12.62
C ARG A 86 -16.09 4.79 12.17
N SER A 87 -16.56 3.69 12.73
CA SER A 87 -16.12 2.36 12.31
C SER A 87 -17.27 1.40 12.07
N ARG A 88 -17.05 0.46 11.14
CA ARG A 88 -17.96 -0.63 10.81
C ARG A 88 -17.22 -1.94 11.00
N ILE A 89 -17.74 -2.84 11.83
CA ILE A 89 -17.10 -4.14 12.07
C ILE A 89 -17.74 -5.18 11.14
N ILE A 90 -16.95 -5.72 10.22
CA ILE A 90 -17.36 -6.75 9.27
C ILE A 90 -16.33 -7.89 9.35
N PRO A 91 -16.65 -9.03 9.97
CA PRO A 91 -15.70 -10.13 10.15
C PRO A 91 -15.33 -10.86 8.84
N GLU A 92 -16.23 -10.87 7.85
CA GLU A 92 -16.03 -11.63 6.62
C GLU A 92 -15.36 -10.81 5.50
N ASP A 93 -14.17 -11.25 5.08
CA ASP A 93 -13.36 -10.62 4.02
C ASP A 93 -14.15 -10.30 2.74
N ARG A 94 -15.00 -11.22 2.28
CA ARG A 94 -15.83 -11.02 1.09
C ARG A 94 -16.78 -9.83 1.25
N LYS A 95 -17.42 -9.69 2.41
CA LYS A 95 -18.34 -8.58 2.68
C LYS A 95 -17.61 -7.26 2.84
N ILE A 96 -16.39 -7.27 3.37
CA ILE A 96 -15.53 -6.08 3.39
C ILE A 96 -15.32 -5.59 1.97
N LEU A 97 -14.88 -6.47 1.06
CA LEU A 97 -14.66 -6.12 -0.35
C LEU A 97 -15.96 -5.67 -1.03
N GLU A 98 -17.08 -6.37 -0.82
CA GLU A 98 -18.37 -5.97 -1.37
C GLU A 98 -18.79 -4.56 -0.90
N THR A 99 -18.57 -4.23 0.37
CA THR A 99 -18.84 -2.89 0.90
C THR A 99 -17.90 -1.85 0.29
N LEU A 100 -16.60 -2.13 0.19
CA LEU A 100 -15.63 -1.18 -0.35
C LEU A 100 -15.87 -0.83 -1.83
N PHE A 101 -16.37 -1.78 -2.64
CA PHE A 101 -16.54 -1.57 -4.08
C PHE A 101 -17.97 -1.22 -4.50
N TYR A 102 -18.99 -1.63 -3.73
CA TYR A 102 -20.39 -1.51 -4.16
C TYR A 102 -21.29 -0.70 -3.24
N ASP A 103 -20.86 -0.34 -2.02
CA ASP A 103 -21.64 0.53 -1.13
C ASP A 103 -21.38 2.01 -1.48
N PRO A 104 -22.34 2.73 -2.10
CA PRO A 104 -22.14 4.13 -2.48
C PRO A 104 -22.09 5.08 -1.27
N THR A 105 -22.43 4.60 -0.07
CA THR A 105 -22.40 5.40 1.16
C THR A 105 -21.04 5.38 1.86
N PHE A 106 -20.15 4.46 1.49
CA PHE A 106 -18.84 4.32 2.10
C PHE A 106 -17.85 5.38 1.59
N GLN A 107 -17.16 6.06 2.51
CA GLN A 107 -16.11 7.04 2.18
C GLN A 107 -14.85 6.80 3.03
N LEU A 108 -13.70 6.63 2.35
CA LEU A 108 -12.42 6.14 2.93
C LEU A 108 -11.90 6.97 4.13
N GLN A 109 -12.26 8.25 4.22
CA GLN A 109 -11.83 9.17 5.30
C GLN A 109 -12.89 9.44 6.37
N GLN A 110 -14.14 9.00 6.14
CA GLN A 110 -15.24 9.22 7.09
C GLN A 110 -15.59 7.96 7.88
N GLU A 111 -15.34 6.79 7.29
CA GLU A 111 -15.62 5.50 7.91
C GLU A 111 -14.48 4.51 7.64
N VAL A 112 -14.15 3.71 8.66
CA VAL A 112 -13.20 2.60 8.53
C VAL A 112 -13.91 1.26 8.76
N ILE A 113 -13.70 0.31 7.84
CA ILE A 113 -14.18 -1.06 7.99
C ILE A 113 -13.09 -1.90 8.63
N LEU A 114 -13.41 -2.61 9.70
CA LEU A 114 -12.47 -3.44 10.45
C LEU A 114 -13.00 -4.87 10.57
N GLU A 115 -12.10 -5.85 10.56
CA GLU A 115 -12.46 -7.26 10.83
C GLU A 115 -12.93 -7.48 12.28
N LYS A 116 -12.36 -6.70 13.20
CA LYS A 116 -12.59 -6.76 14.65
C LYS A 116 -12.17 -5.43 15.28
N GLY A 117 -12.77 -5.08 16.41
CA GLY A 117 -12.44 -3.86 17.14
C GLY A 117 -13.64 -3.26 17.83
N LYS A 118 -13.47 -2.04 18.33
CA LYS A 118 -14.54 -1.22 18.89
C LYS A 118 -15.32 -0.52 17.78
N THR A 119 -16.63 -0.56 17.85
CA THR A 119 -17.50 0.22 16.96
C THR A 119 -17.57 1.66 17.44
N LEU A 120 -17.30 2.62 16.55
CA LEU A 120 -17.32 4.06 16.83
C LEU A 120 -18.42 4.75 16.00
N GLY A 121 -18.95 5.86 16.51
CA GLY A 121 -19.87 6.71 15.77
C GLY A 121 -21.32 6.20 15.66
N GLN A 122 -21.79 5.38 16.61
CA GLN A 122 -23.21 5.04 16.71
C GLN A 122 -23.99 6.14 17.45
N GLY A 123 -24.65 7.05 16.70
CA GLY A 123 -25.66 7.95 17.25
C GLY A 123 -25.25 9.40 17.55
N GLY A 124 -24.61 10.09 16.60
CA GLY A 124 -24.35 11.53 16.71
C GLY A 124 -24.15 12.19 15.34
N SER A 125 -24.62 13.44 15.20
CA SER A 125 -24.56 14.22 13.95
C SER A 125 -23.12 14.38 13.47
N LEU A 126 -22.90 14.19 12.17
CA LEU A 126 -21.63 14.36 11.48
C LEU A 126 -21.22 15.84 11.54
N THR A 127 -20.39 16.24 12.51
CA THR A 127 -19.63 17.47 12.33
C THR A 127 -18.56 17.19 11.28
N SER A 128 -18.90 17.62 10.07
CA SER A 128 -18.02 17.80 8.92
C SER A 128 -16.66 18.34 9.35
N SER A 129 -15.60 17.66 8.91
CA SER A 129 -14.22 18.15 8.72
C SER A 129 -13.72 19.22 9.68
N PRO A 130 -12.73 18.96 10.55
CA PRO A 130 -11.97 20.05 11.12
C PRO A 130 -11.13 20.70 10.00
N PRO A 131 -11.28 22.02 9.74
CA PRO A 131 -10.29 22.78 9.02
C PRO A 131 -9.22 23.23 10.04
N MET A 132 -8.16 22.45 10.19
CA MET A 132 -6.95 22.79 10.95
C MET A 132 -5.81 21.84 10.52
N PRO A 133 -4.52 22.10 10.83
CA PRO A 133 -3.39 21.33 10.28
C PRO A 133 -3.57 19.82 10.53
N PRO A 134 -2.92 18.95 9.72
CA PRO A 134 -3.27 17.54 9.70
C PRO A 134 -3.22 16.98 11.12
N GLU A 135 -4.36 16.45 11.59
CA GLU A 135 -4.49 15.80 12.91
C GLU A 135 -3.48 14.66 13.10
N VAL A 136 -2.85 14.24 12.00
CA VAL A 136 -1.79 13.24 11.92
C VAL A 136 -0.57 13.82 11.19
N GLU A 137 0.55 13.95 11.88
CA GLU A 137 1.84 14.33 11.34
C GLU A 137 2.74 13.09 11.21
N ILE A 138 3.31 12.84 10.02
CA ILE A 138 4.34 11.81 9.86
C ILE A 138 5.69 12.38 10.26
N VAL A 139 6.18 12.00 11.45
CA VAL A 139 7.48 12.44 12.00
C VAL A 139 8.64 11.73 11.31
N LYS A 140 8.47 10.45 10.98
CA LYS A 140 9.51 9.63 10.36
C LYS A 140 8.88 8.55 9.50
N TYR A 141 9.44 8.34 8.32
CA TYR A 141 9.00 7.30 7.40
C TYR A 141 10.20 6.53 6.82
N ARG A 142 10.21 5.22 7.02
CA ARG A 142 11.20 4.27 6.51
C ARG A 142 10.48 2.99 6.04
N GLN A 143 11.18 2.12 5.31
CA GLN A 143 10.63 0.87 4.80
C GLN A 143 10.04 -0.05 5.88
N ASN A 144 10.65 -0.09 7.07
CA ASN A 144 10.28 -0.98 8.17
C ASN A 144 9.77 -0.24 9.42
N GLU A 145 9.62 1.09 9.37
CA GLU A 145 9.23 1.90 10.51
C GLU A 145 8.51 3.18 10.06
N ILE A 146 7.38 3.47 10.69
CA ILE A 146 6.70 4.77 10.60
C ILE A 146 6.44 5.31 12.00
N ILE A 147 6.73 6.60 12.20
CA ILE A 147 6.44 7.33 13.44
C ILE A 147 5.48 8.46 13.08
N LEU A 148 4.36 8.53 13.77
CA LEU A 148 3.32 9.53 13.60
C LEU A 148 3.03 10.24 14.91
N ARG A 149 2.70 11.53 14.86
CA ARG A 149 1.99 12.22 15.93
C ARG A 149 0.53 12.34 15.53
N ALA A 150 -0.37 11.94 16.40
CA ALA A 150 -1.80 12.05 16.20
C ALA A 150 -2.45 12.81 17.36
N ARG A 151 -3.46 13.62 17.07
CA ARG A 151 -4.18 14.42 18.08
C ARG A 151 -5.70 14.30 17.95
N PRO A 152 -6.28 13.10 18.15
CA PRO A 152 -7.74 12.93 18.17
C PRO A 152 -8.43 13.78 19.23
N GLU A 153 -9.52 14.46 18.84
CA GLU A 153 -10.40 15.19 19.77
C GLU A 153 -11.38 14.25 20.52
N GLN A 154 -11.67 13.09 19.92
CA GLN A 154 -12.54 12.05 20.47
C GLN A 154 -12.01 10.66 20.08
N GLU A 155 -12.64 9.59 20.58
CA GLU A 155 -12.26 8.23 20.22
C GLU A 155 -12.24 8.03 18.70
N SER A 156 -11.14 7.52 18.18
CA SER A 156 -10.92 7.40 16.73
C SER A 156 -10.09 6.17 16.38
N TYR A 157 -10.02 5.89 15.09
CA TYR A 157 -8.99 5.05 14.51
C TYR A 157 -8.03 5.90 13.70
N LEU A 158 -6.73 5.78 13.99
CA LEU A 158 -5.68 6.17 13.06
C LEU A 158 -5.60 5.12 11.97
N VAL A 159 -5.90 5.50 10.73
CA VAL A 159 -5.75 4.67 9.53
C VAL A 159 -4.46 5.05 8.84
N VAL A 160 -3.67 4.06 8.42
CA VAL A 160 -2.46 4.24 7.62
C VAL A 160 -2.61 3.42 6.34
N LEU A 161 -2.51 4.08 5.19
CA LEU A 161 -2.65 3.50 3.84
C LEU A 161 -1.42 2.67 3.40
N ASP A 162 -0.88 1.90 4.33
CA ASP A 162 0.18 0.92 4.10
C ASP A 162 -0.39 -0.50 4.29
N SER A 163 0.09 -1.46 3.49
CA SER A 163 -0.39 -2.84 3.57
C SER A 163 -0.18 -3.44 4.96
N TYR A 164 -1.22 -4.08 5.48
CA TYR A 164 -1.23 -4.79 6.76
C TYR A 164 -0.48 -6.12 6.66
N HIS A 165 0.19 -6.49 7.75
CA HIS A 165 0.79 -7.81 7.95
C HIS A 165 0.83 -8.12 9.45
N PRO A 166 0.62 -9.38 9.88
CA PRO A 166 0.63 -9.76 11.30
C PRO A 166 1.94 -9.45 12.05
N ASP A 167 3.06 -9.34 11.33
CA ASP A 167 4.38 -9.02 11.89
C ASP A 167 4.65 -7.52 12.07
N TRP A 168 3.68 -6.65 11.78
CA TRP A 168 3.73 -5.26 12.21
C TRP A 168 3.31 -5.14 13.66
N GLN A 169 4.10 -4.41 14.45
CA GLN A 169 3.79 -4.06 15.82
C GLN A 169 3.56 -2.56 15.94
N ALA A 170 2.56 -2.16 16.71
CA ALA A 170 2.25 -0.77 16.98
C ALA A 170 2.52 -0.43 18.44
N PHE A 171 3.00 0.79 18.67
CA PHE A 171 3.24 1.32 20.00
C PHE A 171 2.63 2.71 20.10
N VAL A 172 1.79 2.94 21.09
CA VAL A 172 1.21 4.25 21.40
C VAL A 172 1.87 4.74 22.68
N ASN A 173 2.54 5.88 22.61
CA ASN A 173 3.25 6.47 23.76
C ASN A 173 4.22 5.46 24.44
N GLY A 174 4.81 4.56 23.64
CA GLY A 174 5.75 3.53 24.09
C GLY A 174 5.12 2.20 24.54
N GLN A 175 3.81 2.13 24.72
CA GLN A 175 3.09 0.90 25.09
C GLN A 175 2.65 0.15 23.84
N GLU A 176 2.83 -1.18 23.82
CA GLU A 176 2.41 -2.01 22.68
C GLU A 176 0.88 -2.05 22.59
N GLU A 177 0.36 -1.76 21.40
CA GLU A 177 -1.07 -1.69 21.13
C GLU A 177 -1.43 -2.59 19.95
N LYS A 178 -2.68 -3.03 19.93
CA LYS A 178 -3.17 -3.95 18.90
C LYS A 178 -3.37 -3.23 17.58
N LEU A 179 -2.52 -3.55 16.60
CA LEU A 179 -2.72 -3.14 15.21
C LEU A 179 -3.83 -3.98 14.56
N LEU A 180 -4.75 -3.30 13.87
CA LEU A 180 -5.90 -3.91 13.20
C LEU A 180 -5.77 -3.79 11.68
N ARG A 181 -6.47 -4.69 10.98
CA ARG A 181 -6.63 -4.64 9.53
C ARG A 181 -7.85 -3.78 9.19
N ALA A 182 -7.63 -2.74 8.41
CA ALA A 182 -8.61 -1.75 7.98
C ALA A 182 -8.85 -1.83 6.48
N ASN A 183 -10.11 -1.65 6.05
CA ASN A 183 -10.52 -1.60 4.65
C ASN A 183 -9.82 -2.71 3.84
N TYR A 184 -9.88 -3.94 4.38
CA TYR A 184 -9.26 -5.16 3.87
C TYR A 184 -7.73 -5.23 3.89
N ASN A 185 -6.99 -4.18 3.52
CA ASN A 185 -5.54 -4.25 3.34
C ASN A 185 -4.74 -3.21 4.14
N PHE A 186 -5.36 -2.19 4.70
CA PHE A 186 -4.67 -1.12 5.41
C PHE A 186 -4.54 -1.39 6.91
N ARG A 187 -3.81 -0.52 7.60
CA ARG A 187 -3.57 -0.63 9.04
C ARG A 187 -4.47 0.34 9.78
N ALA A 188 -5.01 -0.07 10.90
CA ALA A 188 -5.70 0.80 11.85
C ALA A 188 -5.22 0.60 13.28
N LEU A 189 -5.21 1.70 14.04
CA LEU A 189 -4.90 1.70 15.46
C LEU A 189 -5.97 2.52 16.19
N TYR A 190 -6.57 1.94 17.23
CA TYR A 190 -7.49 2.69 18.07
C TYR A 190 -6.72 3.75 18.86
N LEU A 191 -7.22 4.97 18.91
CA LEU A 191 -6.69 6.04 19.73
C LEU A 191 -7.81 6.68 20.56
N PRO A 192 -7.66 6.79 21.89
CA PRO A 192 -8.50 7.65 22.71
C PRO A 192 -8.23 9.13 22.39
N PRO A 193 -9.05 10.08 22.88
CA PRO A 193 -8.75 11.51 22.73
C PRO A 193 -7.44 11.89 23.42
N GLY A 194 -6.68 12.81 22.80
CA GLY A 194 -5.42 13.35 23.33
C GLY A 194 -4.27 13.31 22.33
N GLU A 195 -3.06 13.69 22.79
CA GLU A 195 -1.86 13.62 21.95
C GLU A 195 -1.18 12.25 22.06
N HIS A 196 -0.87 11.67 20.90
CA HIS A 196 -0.26 10.35 20.81
C HIS A 196 0.96 10.36 19.90
N LEU A 197 2.06 9.77 20.37
CA LEU A 197 3.18 9.35 19.54
C LEU A 197 3.00 7.88 19.17
N VAL A 198 2.68 7.63 17.91
CA VAL A 198 2.47 6.29 17.36
C VAL A 198 3.73 5.84 16.64
N ARG A 199 4.25 4.66 16.99
CA ARG A 199 5.36 4.01 16.30
C ARG A 199 4.91 2.65 15.80
N ILE A 200 4.95 2.44 14.49
CA ILE A 200 4.63 1.15 13.86
C ILE A 200 5.91 0.60 13.24
N VAL A 201 6.30 -0.62 13.60
CA VAL A 201 7.56 -1.25 13.18
C VAL A 201 7.33 -2.67 12.68
N TYR A 202 8.02 -3.05 11.61
CA TYR A 202 7.97 -4.40 11.07
C TYR A 202 9.01 -5.28 11.74
N ARG A 203 8.58 -6.40 12.34
CA ARG A 203 9.45 -7.37 12.98
C ARG A 203 9.14 -8.79 12.49
N PRO A 204 9.67 -9.19 11.32
CA PRO A 204 9.36 -10.47 10.71
C PRO A 204 9.88 -11.63 11.57
N ARG A 205 8.99 -12.50 12.02
CA ARG A 205 9.34 -13.62 12.90
C ARG A 205 10.19 -14.66 12.17
N ASP A 206 9.86 -14.94 10.92
CA ASP A 206 10.54 -15.94 10.09
C ASP A 206 12.00 -15.57 9.80
N LEU A 207 12.29 -14.28 9.64
CA LEU A 207 13.65 -13.79 9.47
C LEU A 207 14.49 -14.06 10.72
N MET A 208 13.93 -13.85 11.91
CA MET A 208 14.63 -14.13 13.17
C MET A 208 14.91 -15.62 13.35
N ILE A 209 13.97 -16.49 12.96
CA ILE A 209 14.17 -17.94 12.95
C ILE A 209 15.29 -18.31 11.97
N GLY A 210 15.24 -17.79 10.74
CA GLY A 210 16.25 -18.06 9.70
C GLY A 210 17.66 -17.64 10.10
N VAL A 211 17.83 -16.47 10.72
CA VAL A 211 19.11 -16.00 11.27
C VAL A 211 19.61 -16.95 12.36
N THR A 212 18.74 -17.39 13.26
CA THR A 212 19.10 -18.30 14.36
C THR A 212 19.57 -19.66 13.83
N VAL A 213 18.81 -20.25 12.90
CA VAL A 213 19.17 -21.54 12.28
C VAL A 213 20.49 -21.42 11.54
N SER A 214 20.69 -20.35 10.77
CA SER A 214 21.92 -20.10 10.02
C SER A 214 23.15 -19.95 10.94
N ALA A 215 22.99 -19.24 12.05
CA ALA A 215 24.05 -19.09 13.06
C ALA A 215 24.43 -20.44 13.71
N LEU A 216 23.43 -21.28 14.03
CA LEU A 216 23.65 -22.62 14.57
C LEU A 216 24.34 -23.54 13.56
N SER A 217 23.91 -23.53 12.30
CA SER A 217 24.55 -24.32 11.23
C SER A 217 26.01 -23.90 11.01
N LEU A 218 26.29 -22.60 11.02
CA LEU A 218 27.65 -22.09 10.90
C LEU A 218 28.51 -22.50 12.11
N GLY A 219 27.97 -22.40 13.32
CA GLY A 219 28.66 -22.86 14.53
C GLY A 219 28.99 -24.35 14.50
N ALA A 220 28.05 -25.19 14.05
CA ALA A 220 28.25 -26.62 13.90
C ALA A 220 29.31 -26.96 12.83
N ALA A 221 29.30 -26.25 11.69
CA ALA A 221 30.29 -26.43 10.64
C ALA A 221 31.70 -26.06 11.12
N LEU A 222 31.85 -24.95 11.84
CA LEU A 222 33.13 -24.54 12.42
C LEU A 222 33.62 -25.54 13.48
N ALA A 223 32.74 -26.06 14.33
CA ALA A 223 33.08 -27.08 15.32
C ALA A 223 33.53 -28.40 14.67
N LEU A 224 32.90 -28.80 13.56
CA LEU A 224 33.31 -29.98 12.81
C LEU A 224 34.69 -29.78 12.16
N LEU A 225 34.95 -28.62 11.57
CA LEU A 225 36.24 -28.30 10.95
C LEU A 225 37.37 -28.28 11.98
N THR A 226 37.16 -27.69 13.16
CA THR A 226 38.16 -27.70 14.24
C THR A 226 38.41 -29.11 14.77
N TYR A 227 37.35 -29.92 14.92
CA TYR A 227 37.47 -31.32 15.33
C TYR A 227 38.26 -32.16 14.31
N LEU A 228 37.95 -32.05 13.02
CA LEU A 228 38.66 -32.77 11.96
C LEU A 228 40.12 -32.33 11.85
N GLY A 229 40.40 -31.03 11.98
CA GLY A 229 41.76 -30.49 12.01
C GLY A 229 42.57 -30.99 13.21
N TRP A 230 41.96 -31.05 14.39
CA TRP A 230 42.59 -31.62 15.59
C TRP A 230 42.92 -33.11 15.43
N LYS A 231 41.99 -33.88 14.84
CA LYS A 231 42.19 -35.30 14.56
C LYS A 231 43.34 -35.54 13.58
N HIS A 232 43.40 -34.77 12.48
CA HIS A 232 44.50 -34.88 11.51
C HIS A 232 45.87 -34.59 12.13
N LYS A 233 45.97 -33.56 12.99
CA LYS A 233 47.23 -33.19 13.65
C LYS A 233 47.73 -34.29 14.59
N LYS A 234 46.82 -34.97 15.30
CA LYS A 234 47.14 -36.13 16.15
C LYS A 234 47.62 -37.34 15.35
N SER A 235 47.00 -37.62 14.21
CA SER A 235 47.43 -38.72 13.34
C SER A 235 48.84 -38.52 12.77
N ALA A 236 49.21 -37.28 12.42
CA ALA A 236 50.54 -36.97 11.90
C ALA A 236 51.67 -37.10 12.95
N GLN A 237 51.41 -36.83 14.23
CA GLN A 237 52.40 -36.99 15.31
C GLN A 237 52.66 -38.46 15.72
N GLY A 238 51.72 -39.38 15.43
CA GLY A 238 51.87 -40.80 15.75
C GLY A 238 52.79 -41.57 14.78
N GLU A 239 52.96 -41.09 13.54
CA GLU A 239 53.85 -41.72 12.55
C GLU A 239 55.32 -41.33 12.73
N THR A 240 55.62 -40.14 13.26
CA THR A 240 57.00 -39.67 13.44
C THR A 240 57.74 -40.32 14.63
N GLN A 241 57.03 -41.01 15.53
CA GLN A 241 57.63 -41.74 16.67
C GLN A 241 57.96 -43.21 16.35
N LYS A 242 57.66 -43.71 15.14
CA LYS A 242 57.88 -45.12 14.75
C LYS A 242 58.99 -45.34 13.71
N GLY A 243 59.69 -44.29 13.28
CA GLY A 243 60.90 -44.38 12.44
C GLY A 243 62.14 -44.10 13.27
#